data_AF-A0A926H8T7-F1
#
_entry.id   AF-A0A926H8T7-F1
#
_cell.length_a   1.000
_cell.length_b   1.000
_cell.length_c   1.000
_cell.angle_alpha   90.00
_cell.angle_beta   90.00
_cell.angle_gamma   90.00
#
_symmetry.space_group_name_H-M   'P 1'
#
loop_
_entity.id
_entity.type
_entity.pdbx_description
1 polymer ?
#
loop_
_entity_poly.entity_id
_entity_poly.type
_entity_poly.pdbx_seq_one_letter_code
_entity_poly.pdbx_strand_id
1 'polypeptide(L)' 'AIALWDHYHRSTLKIDLWTKEMEVGDMKRFLIEVMSGIADTALTATNDQRMSDDIENLCRTLSKRLEEELRTESKR' A
#
# COMPACT_ATOMS: atom_id res chain seq x y z
N ALA A 1 1.00 -8.10 -2.47
CA ALA A 1 2.02 -8.75 -1.63
C ALA A 1 1.32 -9.75 -0.71
N ILE A 2 2.01 -10.78 -0.22
CA ILE A 2 1.46 -11.68 0.81
C ILE A 2 2.19 -11.41 2.12
N ALA A 3 1.43 -11.15 3.18
CA ALA A 3 1.94 -11.00 4.54
C ALA A 3 1.34 -12.08 5.43
N LEU A 4 2.16 -12.67 6.29
CA LEU A 4 1.78 -13.68 7.27
C LEU A 4 2.26 -13.26 8.65
N TRP A 5 1.41 -13.41 9.65
CA TRP A 5 1.80 -13.25 11.04
C TRP A 5 2.47 -14.52 11.57
N ASP A 6 3.73 -14.43 11.98
CA ASP A 6 4.42 -15.51 12.66
C ASP A 6 4.21 -15.39 14.17
N HIS A 7 3.43 -16.32 14.72
CA HIS A 7 3.13 -16.37 16.16
C HIS A 7 4.35 -16.70 17.03
N TYR A 8 5.34 -17.43 16.52
CA TYR A 8 6.51 -17.85 17.29
C TYR A 8 7.46 -16.69 17.52
N HIS A 9 7.76 -15.93 16.47
CA HIS A 9 8.65 -14.77 16.54
C HIS A 9 7.92 -13.45 16.80
N ARG A 10 6.57 -13.48 16.89
CA ARG A 10 5.70 -12.29 17.04
C ARG A 10 6.06 -11.21 16.02
N SER A 11 6.22 -11.62 14.77
CA SER A 11 6.70 -10.78 13.68
C SER A 11 5.92 -11.02 12.40
N THR A 12 5.98 -10.08 11.47
CA THR A 12 5.38 -10.22 10.14
C THR A 12 6.39 -10.75 9.14
N LEU A 13 6.07 -11.86 8.49
CA LEU A 13 6.76 -12.35 7.30
C LEU A 13 6.06 -11.77 6.06
N LYS A 14 6.83 -11.26 5.09
CA LYS A 14 6.27 -10.69 3.86
C LYS A 14 7.00 -11.22 2.64
N ILE A 15 6.22 -11.56 1.62
CA ILE A 15 6.72 -11.86 0.28
C ILE A 15 6.16 -10.79 -0.67
N ASP A 16 7.09 -10.10 -1.33
CA ASP A 16 6.77 -9.13 -2.37
C ASP A 16 6.52 -9.85 -3.69
N LEU A 17 5.32 -9.64 -4.26
CA LEU A 17 4.83 -10.34 -5.45
C LEU A 17 4.69 -9.38 -6.64
N TRP A 18 5.77 -8.70 -7.00
CA TRP A 18 5.83 -7.94 -8.25
C TRP A 18 6.63 -8.71 -9.30
N THR A 19 6.35 -8.47 -10.58
CA THR A 19 7.14 -9.04 -11.68
C THR A 19 8.26 -8.07 -12.06
N LYS A 20 9.32 -8.57 -12.71
CA LYS A 20 10.43 -7.73 -13.20
C LYS A 20 10.01 -6.80 -14.36
N GLU A 21 8.84 -7.03 -14.92
CA GLU A 21 8.30 -6.33 -16.09
C GLU A 21 7.42 -5.13 -15.69
N MET A 22 7.11 -4.96 -14.40
CA MET A 22 6.33 -3.82 -13.94
C MET A 22 7.14 -2.53 -14.03
N GLU A 23 6.55 -1.49 -14.60
CA GLU A 23 7.11 -0.15 -14.53
C GLU A 23 7.06 0.37 -13.09
N VAL A 24 7.98 1.28 -12.75
CA VAL A 24 8.08 1.84 -11.38
C VAL A 24 6.77 2.53 -10.96
N GLY A 25 6.06 3.16 -11.90
CA GLY A 25 4.75 3.76 -11.66
C GLY A 25 3.72 2.72 -11.19
N ASP A 26 3.64 1.60 -11.88
CA ASP A 26 2.74 0.50 -11.54
C ASP A 26 3.11 -0.15 -10.21
N MET A 27 4.41 -0.28 -9.92
CA MET A 27 4.88 -0.78 -8.62
C MET A 27 4.45 0.15 -7.46
N LYS A 28 4.57 1.47 -7.64
CA LYS A 28 4.13 2.45 -6.64
C LYS A 28 2.62 2.39 -6.45
N ARG A 29 1.85 2.33 -7.54
CA ARG A 29 0.39 2.20 -7.50
C ARG A 29 -0.05 0.93 -6.76
N PHE A 30 0.57 -0.20 -7.08
CA PHE A 30 0.33 -1.47 -6.41
C PHE A 30 0.51 -1.40 -4.90
N LEU A 31 1.57 -0.73 -4.42
CA LEU A 31 1.81 -0.56 -2.99
C LEU A 31 0.73 0.29 -2.31
N ILE A 32 0.25 1.35 -2.98
CA ILE A 32 -0.84 2.19 -2.47
C ILE A 32 -2.13 1.38 -2.35
N GLU A 33 -2.46 0.58 -3.36
CA GLU A 33 -3.66 -0.28 -3.34
C GLU A 33 -3.56 -1.34 -2.22
N VAL A 34 -2.39 -1.93 -2.00
CA VAL A 34 -2.16 -2.83 -0.86
C VAL A 34 -2.41 -2.12 0.48
N MET A 35 -1.93 -0.89 0.65
CA MET A 35 -2.14 -0.14 1.89
C MET A 35 -3.61 0.22 2.14
N SER A 36 -4.36 0.57 1.09
CA SER A 36 -5.81 0.80 1.23
C SER A 36 -6.53 -0.47 1.72
N GLY A 37 -6.19 -1.65 1.17
CA GLY A 37 -6.71 -2.91 1.70
C GLY A 37 -6.29 -3.20 3.16
N ILE A 38 -5.13 -2.72 3.60
CA ILE A 38 -4.72 -2.79 5.01
C ILE A 38 -5.57 -1.87 5.88
N ALA A 39 -5.98 -0.69 5.40
CA ALA A 39 -6.89 0.19 6.13
C ALA A 39 -8.23 -0.50 6.41
N ASP A 40 -8.83 -1.10 5.37
CA ASP A 40 -10.06 -1.89 5.50
C ASP A 40 -9.88 -3.07 6.47
N THR A 41 -8.72 -3.73 6.43
CA THR A 41 -8.39 -4.82 7.37
C THR A 41 -8.24 -4.30 8.79
N ALA A 42 -7.62 -3.13 9.00
CA ALA A 42 -7.48 -2.52 10.32
C ALA A 42 -8.86 -2.25 10.93
N LEU A 43 -9.78 -1.68 10.15
CA LEU A 43 -11.15 -1.46 10.60
C LEU A 43 -11.88 -2.78 10.92
N THR A 44 -11.88 -3.74 9.99
CA THR A 44 -12.68 -4.97 10.13
C THR A 44 -12.12 -5.95 11.17
N ALA A 45 -10.80 -6.06 11.30
CA ALA A 45 -10.16 -7.01 12.21
C ALA A 45 -9.97 -6.46 13.63
N THR A 46 -9.82 -5.14 13.78
CA THR A 46 -9.52 -4.51 15.09
C THR A 46 -10.59 -3.54 15.57
N ASN A 47 -11.52 -3.14 14.69
CA ASN A 47 -12.52 -2.10 14.95
C ASN A 47 -11.90 -0.72 15.26
N ASP A 48 -10.64 -0.49 14.86
CA ASP A 48 -9.95 0.79 15.03
C ASP A 48 -10.18 1.70 13.81
N GLN A 49 -11.22 2.54 13.91
CA GLN A 49 -11.55 3.53 12.89
C GLN A 49 -10.43 4.55 12.68
N ARG A 50 -9.75 4.97 13.74
CA ARG A 50 -8.73 6.01 13.65
C ARG A 50 -7.53 5.50 12.86
N MET A 51 -7.08 4.28 13.14
CA MET A 51 -6.00 3.63 12.39
C MET A 51 -6.36 3.48 10.92
N SER A 52 -7.60 3.06 10.61
CA SER A 52 -8.09 2.98 9.23
C SER A 52 -8.05 4.34 8.52
N ASP A 53 -8.56 5.39 9.16
CA ASP A 53 -8.62 6.74 8.59
C ASP A 53 -7.22 7.32 8.34
N ASP A 54 -6.28 7.10 9.27
CA ASP A 54 -4.90 7.57 9.14
C ASP A 54 -4.21 6.91 7.93
N ILE A 55 -4.42 5.61 7.71
CA ILE A 55 -3.87 4.89 6.55
C ILE A 55 -4.52 5.38 5.25
N GLU A 56 -5.85 5.52 5.20
CA GLU A 56 -6.57 6.02 4.04
C GLU A 56 -6.13 7.45 3.64
N ASN A 57 -5.92 8.33 4.62
CA ASN A 57 -5.42 9.69 4.37
C ASN A 57 -4.01 9.69 3.79
N LEU A 58 -3.15 8.78 4.25
CA LEU A 58 -1.82 8.59 3.67
C LEU A 58 -1.92 8.06 2.24
N CYS A 59 -2.76 7.05 1.96
CA CYS A 59 -3.00 6.52 0.63
C CYS A 59 -3.43 7.63 -0.34
N ARG A 60 -4.39 8.48 0.05
CA ARG A 60 -4.82 9.64 -0.76
C ARG A 60 -3.69 10.60 -1.07
N THR A 61 -2.82 10.86 -0.09
CA THR A 61 -1.66 11.73 -0.28
C THR A 61 -0.66 11.13 -1.28
N LEU A 62 -0.40 9.84 -1.18
CA LEU A 62 0.53 9.13 -2.05
C LEU A 62 0.00 8.99 -3.48
N SER A 63 -1.30 8.71 -3.66
CA SER A 63 -1.93 8.66 -4.99
C SER A 63 -1.78 9.99 -5.74
N LYS A 64 -2.08 11.12 -5.07
CA LYS A 64 -1.94 12.45 -5.69
C LYS A 64 -0.50 12.74 -6.11
N ARG A 65 0.48 12.40 -5.26
CA ARG A 65 1.90 12.58 -5.60
C ARG A 65 2.30 11.70 -6.78
N LEU A 66 1.84 10.46 -6.82
CA LEU A 66 2.12 9.55 -7.94
C LEU A 66 1.53 10.07 -9.25
N GLU A 67 0.29 10.57 -9.24
CA GLU A 67 -0.34 11.19 -10.42
C GLU A 67 0.47 12.40 -10.93
N GLU A 68 0.98 13.24 -10.02
CA GLU A 68 1.83 14.38 -10.36
C GLU A 68 3.19 13.96 -10.95
N GLU A 69 3.81 12.93 -10.39
CA GLU A 69 5.06 12.34 -10.89
C GLU A 69 4.88 11.80 -12.31
N LEU A 70 3.88 10.94 -12.54
CA LEU A 70 3.58 10.36 -13.85
C LEU A 70 3.27 11.42 -14.90
N ARG A 71 2.52 12.47 -14.51
CA ARG A 71 2.24 13.61 -15.40
C ARG A 71 3.50 14.39 -15.75
N THR A 72 4.47 14.46 -14.86
CA THR A 72 5.75 15.16 -15.09
C THR A 72 6.66 14.33 -15.99
N GLU A 73 6.69 13.02 -15.81
CA GLU A 73 7.43 12.08 -16.66
C GLU A 73 6.87 12.06 -18.09
N SER A 74 5.54 12.05 -18.25
CA SER A 74 4.91 12.12 -19.58
C SER A 74 5.15 13.43 -20.34
N LYS A 75 5.62 14.49 -19.66
CA LYS A 75 5.95 15.79 -20.27
C LYS A 75 7.44 15.93 -20.63
N ARG A 76 8.28 15.00 -20.18
CA ARG A 76 9.69 14.92 -20.55
C ARG A 76 9.86 14.13 -21.86
#